data_AF-A0A2G2A2E5-F1
#
_entry.id   AF-A0A2G2A2E5-F1
#
_cell.length_a   1.000
_cell.length_b   1.000
_cell.length_c   1.000
_cell.angle_alpha   90.00
_cell.angle_beta   90.00
_cell.angle_gamma   90.00
#
_symmetry.space_group_name_H-M   'P 1'
#
loop_
_entity.id
_entity.type
_entity.pdbx_description
1 polymer ?
#
loop_
_entity_poly.entity_id
_entity_poly.type
_entity_poly.pdbx_seq_one_letter_code
_entity_poly.pdbx_strand_id
1 'polypeptide(L)'
;MCDTLAIKAPRIPLSVSLNKHFLRGCVLCAGVVLAACTPAQPGAQFNDPYESTNRGIHEFNKGLDQALLRPAGQVTAAAPEVVTTPVANFADNVGLPGMIVNGILQGDIGGAATNTMRFVLNTTVGLGGLFDPAGGIGL
;
A
#
# COMPACT_ATOMS: atom_id res chain seq x y z
N MET A 1 28.37 44.92 -39.98
CA MET A 1 27.73 43.65 -40.38
C MET A 1 27.18 42.97 -39.13
N CYS A 2 25.86 42.71 -39.15
CA CYS A 2 25.13 41.65 -38.45
C CYS A 2 25.18 41.62 -36.91
N ASP A 3 24.25 42.25 -36.20
CA ASP A 3 22.85 41.85 -35.95
C ASP A 3 22.69 40.90 -34.75
N THR A 4 22.50 41.51 -33.59
CA THR A 4 21.37 41.33 -32.67
C THR A 4 20.57 40.01 -32.76
N LEU A 5 20.91 39.02 -31.92
CA LEU A 5 19.92 38.04 -31.44
C LEU A 5 19.46 38.43 -30.04
N ALA A 6 18.49 39.34 -30.04
CA ALA A 6 17.64 39.63 -28.90
C ALA A 6 16.86 38.37 -28.54
N ILE A 7 17.36 37.60 -27.57
CA ILE A 7 16.55 36.61 -26.85
C ILE A 7 15.51 37.40 -26.08
N LYS A 8 14.33 37.52 -26.69
CA LYS A 8 13.14 38.11 -26.13
C LYS A 8 12.71 37.26 -24.93
N ALA A 9 13.15 37.66 -23.74
CA ALA A 9 12.60 37.14 -22.50
C ALA A 9 11.08 37.29 -22.56
N PRO A 10 10.29 36.22 -22.38
CA PRO A 10 8.85 36.36 -22.26
C PRO A 10 8.60 37.24 -21.04
N ARG A 11 8.20 38.49 -21.27
CA ARG A 11 7.62 39.33 -20.23
C ARG A 11 6.29 38.70 -19.87
N ILE A 12 6.33 37.70 -18.98
CA ILE A 12 5.14 37.24 -18.28
C ILE A 12 4.64 38.48 -17.54
N PRO A 13 3.45 39.01 -17.87
CA PRO A 13 2.87 40.05 -17.06
C PRO A 13 2.43 39.37 -15.76
N LEU A 14 3.32 39.32 -14.77
CA LEU A 14 2.93 39.15 -13.37
C LEU A 14 2.22 40.42 -12.91
N SER A 15 1.10 40.75 -13.57
CA SER A 15 0.03 41.52 -12.95
C SER A 15 -0.76 40.53 -12.10
N VAL A 16 -0.11 40.00 -11.06
CA VAL A 16 -0.84 39.39 -9.97
C VAL A 16 -1.58 40.55 -9.34
N SER A 17 -2.87 40.66 -9.64
CA SER A 17 -3.78 41.49 -8.88
C SER A 17 -3.71 40.97 -7.45
N LEU A 18 -2.85 41.62 -6.65
CA LEU A 18 -2.50 41.19 -5.31
C LEU A 18 -3.69 41.52 -4.43
N ASN A 19 -4.68 40.64 -4.47
CA ASN A 19 -5.76 40.68 -3.53
C ASN A 19 -5.13 40.54 -2.15
N LYS A 20 -5.29 41.56 -1.29
CA LYS A 20 -4.72 41.58 0.07
C LYS A 20 -5.12 40.31 0.86
N HIS A 21 -6.24 39.69 0.51
CA HIS A 21 -6.70 38.42 1.06
C HIS A 21 -5.86 37.21 0.60
N PHE A 22 -5.41 37.17 -0.66
CA PHE A 22 -4.54 36.12 -1.18
C PHE A 22 -3.13 36.20 -0.58
N LEU A 23 -2.58 37.42 -0.48
CA LEU A 23 -1.29 37.64 0.17
C LEU A 23 -1.33 37.26 1.66
N ARG A 24 -2.41 37.63 2.37
CA ARG A 24 -2.64 37.20 3.76
C ARG A 24 -2.73 35.68 3.89
N GLY A 25 -3.39 35.02 2.94
CA GLY A 25 -3.47 33.55 2.88
C GLY A 25 -2.10 32.90 2.72
N CYS A 26 -1.28 33.38 1.78
CA CYS A 26 0.08 32.87 1.58
C CYS A 26 0.98 33.08 2.81
N VAL A 27 0.88 34.23 3.49
CA VAL A 27 1.65 34.51 4.71
C VAL A 27 1.21 33.60 5.87
N LEU A 28 -0.09 33.36 6.03
CA LEU A 28 -0.62 32.40 7.01
C LEU A 28 -0.16 30.96 6.72
N CYS A 29 -0.28 30.50 5.48
CA CYS A 29 0.18 29.17 5.09
C CYS A 29 1.69 29.01 5.28
N ALA A 30 2.49 30.01 4.90
CA ALA A 30 3.94 30.00 5.13
C ALA A 30 4.28 29.96 6.63
N GLY A 31 3.56 30.71 7.47
CA GLY A 31 3.71 30.68 8.92
C GLY A 31 3.39 29.31 9.54
N VAL A 32 2.33 28.64 9.07
CA VAL A 32 1.97 27.28 9.51
C VAL A 32 3.03 26.26 9.09
N VAL A 33 3.54 26.35 7.87
CA VAL A 33 4.59 25.42 7.37
C VAL A 33 5.91 25.62 8.10
N LEU A 34 6.29 26.86 8.42
CA LEU A 34 7.51 27.16 9.18
C LEU A 34 7.44 26.67 10.64
N ALA A 35 6.24 26.57 11.21
CA ALA A 35 6.03 26.05 12.57
C ALA A 35 5.94 24.50 12.64
N ALA A 36 6.00 23.79 11.50
CA ALA A 36 5.76 22.35 11.44
C ALA A 36 6.97 21.48 11.84
N CYS A 37 8.15 22.06 12.07
CA CYS A 37 9.30 21.31 12.58
C CYS A 37 9.28 21.23 14.12
N THR A 38 8.53 20.28 14.66
CA THR A 38 8.73 19.81 16.05
C THR A 38 9.78 18.69 16.03
N PRO A 39 10.88 18.77 16.81
CA PRO A 39 11.79 17.64 16.94
C PRO A 39 11.04 16.47 17.59
N ALA A 40 11.39 15.23 17.20
CA ALA A 40 10.85 14.05 17.86
C ALA A 40 11.08 14.19 19.37
N GLN A 41 10.00 14.07 20.16
CA GLN A 41 10.04 14.33 21.60
C GLN A 41 11.11 13.43 22.24
N PRO A 42 12.16 14.01 22.86
CA PRO A 42 13.16 13.20 23.56
C PRO A 42 12.47 12.44 24.69
N GLY A 43 12.41 11.11 24.58
CA GLY A 43 11.64 10.28 25.50
C GLY A 43 10.21 9.97 25.06
N ALA A 44 9.86 10.12 23.78
CA ALA A 44 8.79 9.34 23.17
C ALA A 44 9.17 7.85 23.24
N GLN A 45 9.03 7.27 24.43
CA GLN A 45 9.21 5.85 24.64
C GLN A 45 8.10 5.17 23.85
N PHE A 46 8.49 4.36 22.86
CA PHE A 46 7.63 3.29 22.36
C PHE A 46 7.44 2.32 23.52
N ASN A 47 6.55 2.67 24.44
CA ASN A 47 6.25 1.90 25.63
C ASN A 47 5.21 0.85 25.24
N ASP A 48 5.68 -0.28 24.70
CA ASP A 48 4.88 -1.49 24.59
C ASP A 48 4.87 -2.18 25.96
N PRO A 49 3.74 -2.17 26.70
CA PRO A 49 3.66 -2.78 28.03
C PRO A 49 3.99 -4.28 28.02
N TYR A 50 3.93 -4.93 26.86
CA TYR A 50 4.17 -6.36 26.68
C TYR A 50 5.49 -6.66 25.95
N GLU A 51 6.45 -5.74 25.94
CA GLU A 51 7.71 -5.90 25.21
C GLU A 51 8.46 -7.20 25.57
N SER A 52 8.56 -7.55 26.85
CA SER A 52 9.27 -8.76 27.30
C SER A 52 8.60 -10.04 26.77
N THR A 53 7.28 -10.10 26.83
CA THR A 53 6.49 -11.22 26.30
C THR A 53 6.58 -11.30 24.78
N ASN A 54 6.42 -10.16 24.09
CA ASN A 54 6.50 -10.08 22.63
C ASN A 54 7.88 -10.52 22.14
N ARG A 55 8.95 -10.11 22.82
CA ARG A 55 10.32 -10.55 22.51
C ARG A 55 10.52 -12.05 22.78
N GLY A 56 9.98 -12.58 23.88
CA GLY A 56 10.05 -14.01 24.17
C GLY A 56 9.37 -14.87 23.10
N ILE A 57 8.15 -14.49 22.73
CA ILE A 57 7.40 -15.15 21.64
C ILE A 57 8.13 -14.98 20.30
N HIS A 58 8.71 -13.80 20.05
CA HIS A 58 9.47 -13.55 18.83
C HIS A 58 10.70 -14.45 18.71
N GLU A 59 11.45 -14.65 19.79
CA GLU A 59 12.59 -15.57 19.77
C GLU A 59 12.17 -17.03 19.61
N PHE A 60 11.04 -17.43 20.20
CA PHE A 60 10.45 -18.75 19.94
C PHE A 60 10.06 -18.91 18.45
N ASN A 61 9.37 -17.92 17.87
CA ASN A 61 8.97 -17.92 16.47
C ASN A 61 10.19 -17.98 15.53
N LYS A 62 11.28 -17.26 15.86
CA LYS A 62 12.55 -17.38 15.12
C LYS A 62 13.14 -18.78 15.20
N GLY A 63 13.12 -19.41 16.37
CA GLY A 63 13.58 -20.77 16.55
C GLY A 63 12.78 -21.76 15.70
N LEU A 64 11.45 -21.65 15.74
CA LEU A 64 10.53 -22.44 14.92
C LEU A 64 10.75 -22.20 13.42
N ASP A 65 10.95 -20.94 13.02
CA ASP A 65 11.24 -20.56 11.64
C ASP A 65 12.52 -21.21 11.14
N GLN A 66 13.61 -21.09 11.89
CA GLN A 66 14.90 -21.68 11.53
C GLN A 66 14.88 -23.21 11.49
N ALA A 67 14.13 -23.85 12.40
CA ALA A 67 14.09 -25.30 12.52
C ALA A 67 13.16 -25.96 11.49
N LEU A 68 11.98 -25.38 11.23
CA LEU A 68 10.92 -26.05 10.45
C LEU A 68 10.41 -25.22 9.28
N LEU A 69 10.06 -23.94 9.48
CA LEU A 69 9.35 -23.17 8.44
C LEU A 69 10.26 -22.77 7.28
N ARG A 70 11.48 -22.29 7.55
CA ARG A 70 12.51 -22.00 6.54
C ARG A 70 12.85 -23.20 5.66
N PRO A 71 13.25 -24.36 6.21
CA PRO A 71 13.57 -25.51 5.36
C PRO A 71 12.34 -25.99 4.57
N ALA A 72 11.15 -26.00 5.17
CA ALA A 72 9.92 -26.33 4.43
C ALA A 72 9.67 -25.35 3.27
N GLY A 73 9.85 -24.05 3.50
CA GLY A 73 9.73 -23.03 2.47
C GLY A 73 10.74 -23.19 1.33
N GLN A 74 11.97 -23.60 1.62
CA GLN A 74 12.98 -23.90 0.59
C GLN A 74 12.60 -25.10 -0.28
N VAL A 75 12.01 -26.15 0.31
CA VAL A 75 11.50 -27.30 -0.43
C VAL A 75 10.33 -26.90 -1.33
N THR A 76 9.38 -26.11 -0.82
CA THR A 76 8.26 -25.60 -1.61
C THR A 76 8.73 -24.67 -2.72
N ALA A 77 9.77 -23.85 -2.48
CA ALA A 77 10.35 -22.98 -3.50
C ALA A 77 11.05 -23.76 -4.63
N ALA A 78 11.50 -24.99 -4.35
CA ALA A 78 12.06 -25.89 -5.36
C ALA A 78 10.97 -26.68 -6.11
N ALA A 79 9.71 -26.64 -5.67
CA ALA A 79 8.62 -27.36 -6.30
C ALA A 79 8.18 -26.67 -7.61
N PRO A 80 7.67 -27.44 -8.60
CA PRO A 80 7.16 -26.87 -9.84
C PRO A 80 5.96 -25.93 -9.60
N GLU A 81 5.90 -24.86 -10.38
CA GLU A 81 4.81 -23.88 -10.35
C GLU A 81 3.42 -24.51 -10.56
N VAL A 82 3.37 -25.61 -11.32
CA VAL A 82 2.14 -26.41 -11.55
C VAL A 82 1.49 -26.88 -10.24
N VAL A 83 2.28 -27.07 -9.18
CA VAL A 83 1.79 -27.52 -7.87
C VAL A 83 1.58 -26.35 -6.90
N THR A 84 2.47 -25.35 -6.92
CA THR A 84 2.42 -24.24 -5.95
C THR A 84 1.37 -23.19 -6.31
N THR A 85 1.18 -22.90 -7.61
CA THR A 85 0.23 -21.88 -8.07
C THR A 85 -1.22 -22.21 -7.73
N PRO A 86 -1.73 -23.44 -7.94
CA PRO A 86 -3.11 -23.75 -7.56
C PRO A 86 -3.39 -23.62 -6.06
N VAL A 87 -2.38 -23.94 -5.23
CA VAL A 87 -2.49 -23.80 -3.77
C VAL A 87 -2.50 -22.33 -3.37
N ALA A 88 -1.66 -21.49 -3.99
CA ALA A 88 -1.65 -20.06 -3.77
C ALA A 88 -2.99 -19.41 -4.18
N ASN A 89 -3.48 -19.71 -5.38
CA ASN A 89 -4.77 -19.22 -5.88
C ASN A 89 -5.92 -19.60 -4.94
N PHE A 90 -5.91 -20.84 -4.45
CA PHE A 90 -6.94 -21.31 -3.53
C PHE A 90 -6.88 -20.57 -2.19
N ALA A 91 -5.68 -20.39 -1.63
CA ALA A 91 -5.48 -19.64 -0.40
C ALA A 91 -5.97 -18.18 -0.54
N ASP A 92 -5.68 -17.53 -1.67
CA ASP A 92 -6.15 -16.17 -1.97
C ASP A 92 -7.68 -16.14 -2.11
N ASN A 93 -8.27 -17.12 -2.78
CA ASN A 93 -9.73 -17.21 -2.94
C ASN A 93 -10.46 -17.35 -1.60
N VAL A 94 -9.92 -18.12 -0.66
CA VAL A 94 -10.48 -18.28 0.69
C VAL A 94 -10.39 -16.98 1.51
N GLY A 95 -9.44 -16.10 1.21
CA GLY A 95 -9.32 -14.77 1.83
C GLY A 95 -10.31 -13.73 1.30
N LEU A 96 -10.85 -13.90 0.09
CA LEU A 96 -11.74 -12.92 -0.56
C LEU A 96 -13.00 -12.56 0.25
N PRO A 97 -13.73 -13.50 0.90
CA PRO A 97 -14.88 -13.16 1.73
C PRO A 97 -14.56 -12.14 2.83
N GLY A 98 -13.42 -12.28 3.50
CA GLY A 98 -12.97 -11.34 4.52
C GLY A 98 -12.69 -9.96 3.94
N MET A 99 -12.05 -9.90 2.76
CA MET A 99 -11.78 -8.65 2.05
C MET A 99 -13.06 -7.96 1.56
N ILE A 100 -14.06 -8.72 1.10
CA ILE A 100 -15.37 -8.18 0.71
C ILE A 100 -16.05 -7.53 1.90
N VAL A 101 -16.14 -8.25 3.03
CA VAL A 101 -16.75 -7.71 4.27
C VAL A 101 -16.00 -6.46 4.72
N ASN A 102 -14.67 -6.49 4.76
CA ASN A 102 -13.87 -5.34 5.16
C ASN A 102 -14.06 -4.15 4.20
N GLY A 103 -14.10 -4.37 2.89
CA GLY A 103 -14.36 -3.32 1.89
C GLY A 103 -15.72 -2.65 2.10
N ILE A 104 -16.78 -3.45 2.34
CA ILE A 104 -18.11 -2.92 2.67
C ILE A 104 -18.07 -2.08 3.94
N LEU A 105 -17.41 -2.57 5.00
CA LEU A 105 -17.29 -1.84 6.27
C LEU A 105 -16.50 -0.53 6.14
N GLN A 106 -15.53 -0.48 5.24
CA GLN A 106 -14.75 0.73 4.93
C GLN A 106 -15.44 1.67 3.93
N GLY A 107 -16.60 1.28 3.38
CA GLY A 107 -17.32 2.04 2.36
C GLY A 107 -16.71 1.93 0.95
N ASP A 108 -15.75 1.04 0.73
CA ASP A 108 -15.16 0.76 -0.57
C ASP A 108 -16.01 -0.26 -1.35
N ILE A 109 -17.09 0.25 -1.95
CA ILE A 109 -18.00 -0.56 -2.76
C ILE A 109 -17.33 -1.08 -4.04
N GLY A 110 -16.39 -0.31 -4.60
CA GLY A 110 -15.67 -0.69 -5.82
C GLY A 110 -14.75 -1.90 -5.58
N GLY A 111 -13.95 -1.84 -4.50
CA GLY A 111 -13.11 -2.96 -4.08
C GLY A 111 -13.92 -4.17 -3.63
N ALA A 112 -15.01 -3.97 -2.90
CA ALA A 112 -15.89 -5.07 -2.48
C ALA A 112 -16.53 -5.79 -3.68
N ALA A 113 -17.01 -5.05 -4.69
CA ALA A 113 -17.60 -5.62 -5.90
C ALA A 113 -16.56 -6.39 -6.74
N THR A 114 -15.35 -5.83 -6.87
CA THR A 114 -14.22 -6.48 -7.55
C THR A 114 -13.87 -7.81 -6.88
N ASN A 115 -13.66 -7.80 -5.55
CA ASN A 115 -13.36 -9.02 -4.80
C ASN A 115 -14.50 -10.06 -4.84
N THR A 116 -15.74 -9.60 -4.91
CA THR A 116 -16.90 -10.48 -5.09
C THR A 116 -16.88 -11.17 -6.45
N MET A 117 -16.61 -10.43 -7.53
CA MET A 117 -16.49 -11.00 -8.86
C MET A 117 -15.32 -11.98 -8.96
N ARG A 118 -14.16 -11.64 -8.38
CA ARG A 118 -13.02 -12.57 -8.26
C ARG A 118 -13.44 -13.86 -7.57
N PHE A 119 -14.10 -13.78 -6.43
CA PHE A 119 -14.51 -14.95 -5.65
C PHE A 119 -15.48 -15.84 -6.44
N VAL A 120 -16.48 -15.24 -7.08
CA VAL A 120 -17.48 -15.99 -7.86
C VAL A 120 -16.82 -16.68 -9.04
N LEU A 121 -16.01 -15.96 -9.83
CA LEU A 121 -15.36 -16.53 -11.01
C LEU A 121 -14.34 -17.59 -10.65
N ASN A 122 -13.50 -17.35 -9.65
CA ASN A 122 -12.47 -18.30 -9.23
C ASN A 122 -13.11 -19.54 -8.59
N THR A 123 -14.20 -19.40 -7.84
CA THR A 123 -14.89 -20.55 -7.24
C THR A 123 -15.69 -21.36 -8.28
N THR A 124 -16.37 -20.71 -9.23
CA THR A 124 -17.23 -21.40 -10.21
C THR A 124 -16.45 -21.94 -11.41
N VAL A 125 -15.71 -21.07 -12.11
CA VAL A 125 -14.94 -21.41 -13.31
C VAL A 125 -13.56 -21.91 -12.93
N GLY A 126 -12.95 -21.36 -11.88
CA GLY A 126 -11.62 -21.75 -11.41
C GLY A 126 -11.57 -23.00 -10.53
N LEU A 127 -12.61 -23.85 -10.58
CA LEU A 127 -12.71 -25.11 -9.83
C LEU A 127 -12.45 -24.92 -8.32
N GLY A 128 -13.24 -24.07 -7.68
CA GLY A 128 -13.14 -23.81 -6.24
C GLY A 128 -12.01 -22.86 -5.83
N GLY A 129 -11.40 -22.16 -6.79
CA GLY A 129 -10.31 -21.20 -6.57
C GLY A 129 -8.92 -21.75 -6.88
N LEU A 130 -8.80 -22.99 -7.38
CA LEU A 130 -7.52 -23.56 -7.80
C LEU A 130 -6.95 -22.84 -9.03
N PHE A 131 -7.80 -22.33 -9.90
CA PHE A 131 -7.40 -21.51 -11.05
C PHE A 131 -7.90 -20.08 -10.87
N ASP A 132 -7.18 -19.11 -11.43
CA ASP A 132 -7.51 -17.67 -11.38
C ASP A 132 -7.98 -17.12 -12.73
N PRO A 133 -9.19 -17.48 -13.21
CA PRO A 133 -9.77 -16.86 -14.40
C PRO A 133 -10.05 -15.37 -14.22
N ALA A 134 -10.30 -14.89 -12.99
CA ALA A 134 -10.56 -13.48 -12.73
C ALA A 134 -9.32 -12.62 -13.01
N GLY A 135 -8.14 -13.02 -12.54
CA GLY A 135 -6.88 -12.35 -12.88
C GLY A 135 -6.59 -12.33 -14.38
N GLY A 136 -6.94 -13.41 -15.09
CA GLY A 136 -6.78 -13.51 -16.55
C GLY A 136 -7.61 -12.50 -17.36
N ILE A 137 -8.69 -11.94 -16.78
CA ILE A 137 -9.54 -10.92 -17.41
C ILE A 137 -9.33 -9.51 -16.82
N GLY A 138 -8.33 -9.33 -15.96
CA GLY A 138 -7.95 -8.02 -15.39
C GLY A 138 -8.82 -7.55 -14.23
N LEU A 139 -9.54 -8.47 -13.57
CA LEU A 139 -10.14 -8.26 -12.25
C LEU A 139 -9.11 -8.49 -11.14
#